data_AF-A0AAU1K545-F1
#
_entry.id   AF-A0AAU1K545-F1
#
_cell.length_a   1.000
_cell.length_b   1.000
_cell.length_c   1.000
_cell.angle_alpha   90.00
_cell.angle_beta   90.00
_cell.angle_gamma   90.00
#
_symmetry.space_group_name_H-M   'P 1'
#
loop_
_entity.id
_entity.type
_entity.pdbx_description
1 polymer ?
#
loop_
_entity_poly.entity_id
_entity_poly.type
_entity_poly.pdbx_seq_one_letter_code
_entity_poly.pdbx_strand_id
1 'polypeptide(L)'
;MSFSASRRLGLTLASLVALALASFMAVVITTAPAQAATINVTTAIATQNGSTATVRGYVVGQPTATSTVVTSNYPNDYALAIADSASETSTSKMLYVQIPDAFRSAWGLRSNPGLKGRQIDVTGTLTAYFSHPGHKNATAFAFAGSTPTPTPTATPTADPTIPAGYYDSAAGLSGSSLKSALHNIIDGHTTLSYSAVWEALKVLDQDPNNSANVIEFYSGLSTPKTNNGGDANNWNREHTWPQSHGDFGTGNGPGTDVHHLRPEDVTVNSTRGNKDFDLGGSAVSECGDCWTDADSFEPRDSVKGDLARGILYMAVRYNGDDGFTDLEVNNSINGSTNYLGKVCVLLGWHNADPVTAAERTRNNAIYSTYQRNRNPFIDHPEYAESIFGATC
;
A
#
# COMPACT_ATOMS: atom_id res chain seq x y z
N MET A 1 -5.33 -1.07 -101.38
CA MET A 1 -3.93 -1.53 -101.28
C MET A 1 -3.52 -1.36 -99.83
N SER A 2 -3.64 -2.41 -99.01
CA SER A 2 -2.58 -3.37 -98.65
C SER A 2 -1.78 -2.89 -97.42
N PHE A 3 -1.95 -3.62 -96.29
CA PHE A 3 -0.92 -4.16 -95.36
C PHE A 3 0.27 -3.25 -94.93
N SER A 4 0.83 -3.24 -93.71
CA SER A 4 0.83 -4.15 -92.55
C SER A 4 1.79 -3.61 -91.46
N ALA A 5 1.50 -3.93 -90.20
CA ALA A 5 2.39 -4.36 -89.09
C ALA A 5 3.66 -3.55 -88.69
N SER A 6 3.74 -3.04 -87.46
CA SER A 6 4.17 -3.70 -86.20
C SER A 6 5.69 -3.68 -85.95
N ARG A 7 6.12 -3.13 -84.81
CA ARG A 7 6.66 -3.92 -83.68
C ARG A 7 6.90 -3.05 -82.44
N ARG A 8 6.36 -3.54 -81.32
CA ARG A 8 6.68 -3.15 -79.94
C ARG A 8 7.91 -3.94 -79.46
N LEU A 9 8.77 -3.30 -78.69
CA LEU A 9 9.61 -3.82 -77.59
C LEU A 9 9.83 -2.56 -76.71
N GLY A 10 9.48 -2.44 -75.44
CA GLY A 10 9.41 -3.42 -74.36
C GLY A 10 10.73 -3.39 -73.60
N LEU A 11 10.85 -2.55 -72.56
CA LEU A 11 11.68 -2.82 -71.39
C LEU A 11 11.20 -2.01 -70.17
N THR A 12 11.05 -2.74 -69.07
CA THR A 12 10.52 -2.39 -67.74
C THR A 12 11.64 -2.09 -66.73
N LEU A 13 11.24 -1.58 -65.56
CA LEU A 13 11.97 -1.45 -64.26
C LEU A 13 12.97 -0.27 -64.14
N ALA A 14 13.13 0.42 -63.02
CA ALA A 14 12.59 0.29 -61.66
C ALA A 14 12.70 1.63 -60.90
N SER A 15 11.82 1.79 -59.92
CA SER A 15 11.65 2.91 -59.01
C SER A 15 12.79 3.07 -58.00
N LEU A 16 13.13 4.32 -57.64
CA LEU A 16 13.76 4.69 -56.36
C LEU A 16 13.44 6.17 -56.07
N VAL A 17 12.35 6.40 -55.33
CA VAL A 17 12.07 7.67 -54.66
C VAL A 17 12.52 7.51 -53.22
N ALA A 18 13.65 8.13 -52.86
CA ALA A 18 14.10 8.23 -51.48
C ALA A 18 13.31 9.36 -50.81
N LEU A 19 12.36 9.00 -49.94
CA LEU A 19 11.64 9.95 -49.10
C LEU A 19 12.46 10.17 -47.81
N ALA A 20 13.16 11.31 -47.74
CA ALA A 20 13.84 11.72 -46.51
C ALA A 20 12.79 12.23 -45.49
N LEU A 21 12.44 11.40 -44.52
CA LEU A 21 11.70 11.83 -43.32
C LEU A 21 12.67 12.60 -42.41
N ALA A 22 12.56 13.93 -42.39
CA ALA A 22 13.17 14.73 -41.34
C ALA A 22 12.30 14.61 -40.07
N SER A 23 12.77 13.83 -39.10
CA SER A 23 12.18 13.75 -37.77
C SER A 23 12.45 15.05 -36.99
N PHE A 24 11.41 15.86 -36.80
CA PHE A 24 11.42 16.94 -35.81
C PHE A 24 11.38 16.29 -34.41
N MET A 25 12.53 16.16 -33.76
CA MET A 25 12.57 15.97 -32.31
C MET A 25 12.11 17.27 -31.64
N ALA A 26 10.86 17.29 -31.17
CA ALA A 26 10.42 18.29 -30.22
C ALA A 26 11.23 18.08 -28.93
N VAL A 27 12.14 19.01 -28.63
CA VAL A 27 12.76 19.12 -27.32
C VAL A 27 11.66 19.51 -26.35
N VAL A 28 11.09 18.51 -25.67
CA VAL A 28 10.21 18.75 -24.53
C VAL A 28 11.11 19.25 -23.40
N ILE A 29 11.16 20.56 -23.23
CA ILE A 29 11.70 21.15 -22.00
C ILE A 29 10.69 20.80 -20.91
N THR A 30 10.93 19.72 -20.17
CA THR A 30 10.19 19.44 -18.95
C THR A 30 10.57 20.50 -17.93
N THR A 31 9.72 21.51 -17.78
CA THR A 31 9.82 22.39 -16.61
C THR A 31 9.59 21.51 -15.38
N ALA A 32 10.58 21.46 -14.48
CA ALA A 32 10.44 20.78 -13.20
C ALA A 32 9.13 21.23 -12.52
N PRO A 33 8.41 20.33 -11.82
CA PRO A 33 7.19 20.70 -11.13
C PRO A 33 7.47 21.87 -10.19
N ALA A 34 6.62 22.90 -10.23
CA ALA A 34 6.73 24.05 -9.36
C ALA A 34 6.74 23.59 -7.90
N GLN A 35 7.84 23.85 -7.19
CA GLN A 35 8.00 23.50 -5.78
C GLN A 35 6.88 24.16 -4.98
N ALA A 36 6.11 23.37 -4.21
CA ALA A 36 5.09 23.90 -3.31
C ALA A 36 5.73 24.95 -2.39
N ALA A 37 5.12 26.14 -2.30
CA ALA A 37 5.66 27.23 -1.50
C ALA A 37 5.86 26.79 -0.05
N THR A 38 7.07 26.95 0.48
CA THR A 38 7.40 26.63 1.86
C THR A 38 6.70 27.60 2.81
N ILE A 39 5.89 27.08 3.72
CA ILE A 39 5.19 27.85 4.76
C ILE A 39 5.88 27.66 6.12
N ASN A 40 5.63 28.57 7.06
CA ASN A 40 6.13 28.46 8.44
C ASN A 40 5.15 27.64 9.32
N VAL A 41 5.55 27.33 10.56
CA VAL A 41 4.78 26.48 11.46
C VAL A 41 3.46 27.15 11.86
N THR A 42 3.47 28.44 12.18
CA THR A 42 2.25 29.19 12.51
C THR A 42 1.21 29.13 11.40
N THR A 43 1.60 29.31 10.14
CA THR A 43 0.69 29.20 8.99
C THR A 43 0.18 27.77 8.81
N ALA A 44 1.03 26.77 8.99
CA ALA A 44 0.65 25.36 8.90
C ALA A 44 -0.39 24.96 9.98
N ILE A 45 -0.22 25.45 11.21
CA ILE A 45 -1.18 25.26 12.32
C ILE A 45 -2.53 25.90 12.00
N ALA A 46 -2.54 27.09 11.41
CA ALA A 46 -3.79 27.78 11.05
C ALA A 46 -4.51 27.16 9.84
N THR A 47 -3.80 26.40 9.00
CA THR A 47 -4.34 25.90 7.72
C THR A 47 -5.12 24.60 7.88
N GLN A 48 -4.50 23.53 8.41
CA GLN A 48 -5.10 22.23 8.80
C GLN A 48 -6.33 21.76 7.98
N ASN A 49 -6.26 21.87 6.66
CA ASN A 49 -7.38 21.66 5.74
C ASN A 49 -7.18 20.42 4.84
N GLY A 50 -6.23 19.55 5.17
CA GLY A 50 -5.88 18.38 4.38
C GLY A 50 -5.05 18.68 3.12
N SER A 51 -4.66 19.93 2.88
CA SER A 51 -3.74 20.25 1.77
C SER A 51 -2.32 19.75 2.04
N THR A 52 -1.59 19.47 0.96
CA THR A 52 -0.16 19.16 1.03
C THR A 52 0.66 20.44 1.01
N ALA A 53 1.57 20.60 1.97
CA ALA A 53 2.47 21.75 2.06
C ALA A 53 3.87 21.34 2.51
N THR A 54 4.87 22.14 2.13
CA THR A 54 6.20 22.08 2.74
C THR A 54 6.23 23.04 3.93
N VAL A 55 6.45 22.52 5.14
CA VAL A 55 6.53 23.30 6.38
C VAL A 55 7.98 23.38 6.84
N ARG A 56 8.46 24.60 7.06
CA ARG A 56 9.77 24.87 7.66
C ARG A 56 9.64 25.13 9.14
N GLY A 57 10.37 24.39 9.97
CA GLY A 57 10.39 24.58 11.43
C GLY A 57 11.64 24.02 12.10
N TYR A 58 11.91 24.48 13.32
CA TYR A 58 12.94 23.91 14.19
C TYR A 58 12.39 22.70 14.94
N VAL A 59 13.14 21.60 14.96
CA VAL A 59 12.81 20.43 15.78
C VAL A 59 12.98 20.79 17.26
N VAL A 60 11.90 20.76 18.04
CA VAL A 60 11.90 21.15 19.46
C VAL A 60 11.75 19.96 20.42
N GLY A 61 11.30 18.81 19.93
CA GLY A 61 11.22 17.58 20.70
C GLY A 61 10.40 16.50 19.99
N GLN A 62 9.98 15.48 20.75
CA GLN A 62 9.10 14.42 20.27
C GLN A 62 7.75 14.52 21.00
N PRO A 63 6.62 14.63 20.30
CA PRO A 63 5.32 14.53 20.94
C PRO A 63 5.07 13.09 21.39
N THR A 64 4.61 12.92 22.63
CA THR A 64 4.20 11.62 23.20
C THR A 64 2.72 11.60 23.61
N ALA A 65 2.06 12.75 23.59
CA ALA A 65 0.62 12.92 23.78
C ALA A 65 0.19 14.27 23.17
N THR A 66 -1.13 14.53 23.13
CA THR A 66 -1.71 15.78 22.60
C THR A 66 -1.01 17.04 23.14
N SER A 67 -0.69 17.08 24.43
CA SER A 67 -0.08 18.24 25.12
C SER A 67 1.29 17.95 25.73
N THR A 68 1.95 16.87 25.32
CA THR A 68 3.23 16.44 25.90
C THR A 68 4.29 16.28 24.83
N VAL A 69 5.39 17.01 24.97
CA VAL A 69 6.58 16.91 24.11
C VAL A 69 7.80 16.63 25.00
N VAL A 70 8.45 15.50 24.78
CA VAL A 70 9.70 15.15 25.47
C VAL A 70 10.89 15.72 24.70
N THR A 71 11.92 16.13 25.44
CA THR A 71 13.10 16.80 24.86
C THR A 71 14.42 16.04 25.07
N SER A 72 14.32 14.83 25.62
CA SER A 72 15.37 13.83 25.88
C SER A 72 14.70 12.48 26.15
N ASN A 73 15.46 11.37 26.17
CA ASN A 73 14.94 10.02 26.42
C ASN A 73 13.77 9.64 25.48
N TYR A 74 13.95 9.90 24.21
CA TYR A 74 12.96 9.69 23.15
C TYR A 74 12.51 8.21 23.10
N PRO A 75 11.22 7.90 23.32
CA PRO A 75 10.74 6.52 23.38
C PRO A 75 10.83 5.77 22.04
N ASN A 76 10.73 6.48 20.92
CA ASN A 76 10.74 5.90 19.56
C ASN A 76 11.11 6.95 18.51
N ASP A 77 11.05 6.57 17.23
CA ASP A 77 11.39 7.42 16.07
C ASP A 77 10.16 7.88 15.26
N TYR A 78 8.97 7.90 15.86
CA TYR A 78 7.72 8.01 15.08
C TYR A 78 7.25 9.44 14.81
N ALA A 79 7.76 10.42 15.55
CA ALA A 79 7.23 11.78 15.51
C ALA A 79 8.26 12.85 15.86
N LEU A 80 8.08 14.04 15.27
CA LEU A 80 8.76 15.28 15.65
C LEU A 80 7.74 16.35 16.02
N ALA A 81 8.09 17.19 16.98
CA ALA A 81 7.45 18.48 17.17
C ALA A 81 8.34 19.54 16.53
N ILE A 82 7.79 20.33 15.61
CA ILE A 82 8.48 21.47 15.00
C ILE A 82 7.83 22.79 15.39
N ALA A 83 8.62 23.86 15.51
CA ALA A 83 8.15 25.21 15.85
C ALA A 83 8.88 26.30 15.05
N ASP A 84 8.32 27.51 15.01
CA ASP A 84 8.99 28.65 14.35
C ASP A 84 10.29 29.08 15.06
N SER A 85 10.46 28.72 16.34
CA SER A 85 11.65 28.98 17.15
C SER A 85 12.23 27.71 17.75
N ALA A 86 13.56 27.58 17.75
CA ALA A 86 14.28 26.46 18.36
C ALA A 86 14.12 26.37 19.89
N SER A 87 13.69 27.45 20.55
CA SER A 87 13.47 27.50 22.00
C SER A 87 12.00 27.42 22.40
N GLU A 88 11.10 27.10 21.46
CA GLU A 88 9.67 27.01 21.76
C GLU A 88 9.37 25.85 22.72
N THR A 89 8.54 26.11 23.72
CA THR A 89 8.13 25.13 24.74
C THR A 89 6.61 25.00 24.85
N SER A 90 5.84 25.92 24.26
CA SER A 90 4.39 25.88 24.23
C SER A 90 3.91 24.93 23.14
N THR A 91 3.30 23.81 23.53
CA THR A 91 2.80 22.81 22.57
C THR A 91 1.80 23.39 21.58
N SER A 92 0.99 24.37 21.99
CA SER A 92 0.04 25.09 21.11
C SER A 92 0.69 25.84 19.94
N LYS A 93 2.01 26.04 19.98
CA LYS A 93 2.80 26.68 18.91
C LYS A 93 3.66 25.68 18.13
N MET A 94 3.46 24.38 18.36
CA MET A 94 4.17 23.31 17.70
C MET A 94 3.27 22.63 16.66
N LEU A 95 3.86 22.19 15.56
CA LEU A 95 3.21 21.29 14.63
C LEU A 95 3.76 19.89 14.85
N TYR A 96 2.88 18.90 14.98
CA TYR A 96 3.29 17.51 15.18
C TYR A 96 3.42 16.80 13.85
N VAL A 97 4.64 16.41 13.53
CA VAL A 97 5.01 15.72 12.30
C VAL A 97 5.03 14.22 12.58
N GLN A 98 4.24 13.46 11.83
CA GLN A 98 4.39 12.00 11.78
C GLN A 98 5.59 11.67 10.89
N ILE A 99 6.45 10.76 11.35
CA ILE A 99 7.59 10.25 10.57
C ILE A 99 7.24 8.87 10.02
N PRO A 100 6.97 8.75 8.71
CA PRO A 100 6.77 7.45 8.07
C PRO A 100 8.03 6.59 8.18
N ASP A 101 7.85 5.27 8.14
CA ASP A 101 8.91 4.32 8.46
C ASP A 101 10.23 4.56 7.70
N ALA A 102 10.12 4.83 6.39
CA ALA A 102 11.24 5.13 5.51
C ALA A 102 12.14 6.30 5.97
N PHE A 103 11.61 7.23 6.79
CA PHE A 103 12.33 8.39 7.29
C PHE A 103 12.83 8.23 8.73
N ARG A 104 12.37 7.23 9.48
CA ARG A 104 12.61 7.11 10.94
C ARG A 104 14.08 6.98 11.29
N SER A 105 14.84 6.19 10.54
CA SER A 105 16.27 5.99 10.77
C SER A 105 17.10 7.27 10.60
N ALA A 106 16.65 8.21 9.76
CA ALA A 106 17.35 9.46 9.47
C ALA A 106 16.78 10.69 10.23
N TRP A 107 15.47 10.67 10.53
CA TRP A 107 14.75 11.84 11.04
C TRP A 107 14.10 11.64 12.40
N GLY A 108 14.09 10.41 12.94
CA GLY A 108 13.61 10.14 14.29
C GLY A 108 14.60 10.57 15.37
N LEU A 109 14.08 11.14 16.47
CA LEU A 109 14.89 11.69 17.55
C LEU A 109 15.55 10.64 18.45
N ARG A 110 15.02 9.40 18.51
CA ARG A 110 15.67 8.31 19.26
C ARG A 110 16.95 7.87 18.56
N SER A 111 16.89 7.72 17.24
CA SER A 111 18.05 7.39 16.40
C SER A 111 18.96 8.60 16.18
N ASN A 112 18.40 9.81 16.12
CA ASN A 112 19.11 11.05 15.77
C ASN A 112 18.84 12.18 16.77
N PRO A 113 19.28 12.08 18.03
CA PRO A 113 19.00 13.08 19.07
C PRO A 113 19.58 14.47 18.73
N GLY A 114 20.59 14.53 17.86
CA GLY A 114 21.19 15.78 17.36
C GLY A 114 20.28 16.61 16.43
N LEU A 115 19.12 16.08 16.02
CA LEU A 115 18.14 16.85 15.24
C LEU A 115 17.47 17.97 16.05
N LYS A 116 17.37 17.83 17.38
CA LYS A 116 16.80 18.87 18.24
C LYS A 116 17.58 20.18 18.08
N GLY A 117 16.86 21.27 17.80
CA GLY A 117 17.42 22.59 17.51
C GLY A 117 17.92 22.78 16.07
N ARG A 118 17.75 21.78 15.19
CA ARG A 118 17.98 21.93 13.75
C ARG A 118 16.70 22.37 13.06
N GLN A 119 16.84 23.21 12.03
CA GLN A 119 15.74 23.64 11.20
C GLN A 119 15.60 22.68 10.02
N ILE A 120 14.37 22.20 9.79
CA ILE A 120 14.04 21.23 8.76
C ILE A 120 12.88 21.73 7.92
N ASP A 121 12.84 21.27 6.68
CA ASP A 121 11.69 21.35 5.78
C ASP A 121 11.07 19.97 5.71
N VAL A 122 9.77 19.89 6.00
CA VAL A 122 8.98 18.66 5.87
C VAL A 122 7.93 18.90 4.82
N THR A 123 7.70 17.96 3.90
CA THR A 123 6.57 17.99 2.97
C THR A 123 5.57 16.91 3.34
N GLY A 124 4.29 17.23 3.41
CA GLY A 124 3.24 16.30 3.83
C GLY A 124 1.86 16.96 3.91
N THR A 125 0.88 16.22 4.41
CA THR A 125 -0.52 16.64 4.52
C THR A 125 -0.78 17.37 5.84
N LEU A 126 -1.36 18.57 5.78
CA LEU A 126 -1.74 19.37 6.96
C LEU A 126 -3.04 18.85 7.57
N THR A 127 -2.92 17.92 8.50
CA THR A 127 -4.05 17.28 9.20
C THR A 127 -3.65 16.89 10.61
N ALA A 128 -4.64 16.75 11.51
CA ALA A 128 -4.40 16.53 12.92
C ALA A 128 -3.60 15.24 13.20
N TYR A 129 -2.68 15.32 14.17
CA TYR A 129 -1.94 14.20 14.72
C TYR A 129 -1.93 14.32 16.25
N PHE A 130 -2.31 13.25 16.97
CA PHE A 130 -2.62 13.29 18.41
C PHE A 130 -3.72 14.28 18.81
N SER A 131 -4.74 14.50 17.96
CA SER A 131 -5.76 15.56 18.17
C SER A 131 -5.16 16.97 18.32
N HIS A 132 -3.93 17.17 17.83
CA HIS A 132 -3.20 18.43 17.75
C HIS A 132 -3.02 18.81 16.27
N PRO A 133 -2.91 20.09 15.90
CA PRO A 133 -2.44 20.49 14.57
C PRO A 133 -1.20 19.69 14.15
N GLY A 134 -1.28 19.04 13.00
CA GLY A 134 -0.32 18.05 12.58
C GLY A 134 0.08 18.12 11.11
N HIS A 135 1.05 17.28 10.79
CA HIS A 135 1.63 17.11 9.47
C HIS A 135 1.90 15.63 9.25
N LYS A 136 0.99 14.97 8.54
CA LYS A 136 1.01 13.52 8.33
C LYS A 136 1.45 13.17 6.92
N ASN A 137 1.67 11.88 6.68
CA ASN A 137 2.03 11.35 5.37
C ASN A 137 3.22 12.09 4.76
N ALA A 138 4.26 12.35 5.59
CA ALA A 138 5.39 13.15 5.17
C ALA A 138 6.13 12.46 4.00
N THR A 139 6.21 13.14 2.86
CA THR A 139 6.82 12.64 1.63
C THR A 139 8.25 13.12 1.43
N ALA A 140 8.69 14.13 2.19
CA ALA A 140 10.07 14.61 2.16
C ALA A 140 10.48 15.22 3.50
N PHE A 141 11.76 15.06 3.84
CA PHE A 141 12.45 15.78 4.92
C PHE A 141 13.78 16.30 4.38
N ALA A 142 14.13 17.53 4.71
CA ALA A 142 15.42 18.13 4.37
C ALA A 142 15.86 19.10 5.47
N PHE A 143 17.16 19.37 5.58
CA PHE A 143 17.63 20.49 6.39
C PHE A 143 17.30 21.82 5.67
N ALA A 144 16.93 22.85 6.42
CA ALA A 144 16.62 24.15 5.83
C ALA A 144 17.87 24.72 5.11
N GLY A 145 17.71 25.15 3.86
CA GLY A 145 18.78 25.77 3.06
C GLY A 145 19.72 24.81 2.33
N SER A 146 19.53 23.49 2.44
CA SER A 146 20.11 22.55 1.48
C SER A 146 19.23 22.46 0.23
N THR A 147 19.83 22.30 -0.95
CA THR A 147 19.10 21.75 -2.10
C THR A 147 18.45 20.46 -1.61
N PRO A 148 17.13 20.26 -1.74
CA PRO A 148 16.54 19.00 -1.35
C PRO A 148 17.28 17.93 -2.14
N THR A 149 18.07 17.12 -1.44
CA THR A 149 18.34 15.78 -1.92
C THR A 149 16.94 15.18 -1.90
N PRO A 150 16.27 14.94 -3.05
CA PRO A 150 15.23 13.93 -3.01
C PRO A 150 15.88 12.75 -2.30
N THR A 151 15.17 12.11 -1.37
CA THR A 151 15.60 10.81 -0.86
C THR A 151 16.20 10.05 -2.03
N PRO A 152 17.32 9.29 -1.88
CA PRO A 152 17.61 8.24 -2.84
C PRO A 152 16.26 7.64 -3.12
N THR A 153 15.78 7.86 -4.33
CA THR A 153 14.59 7.23 -4.76
C THR A 153 15.00 5.79 -4.44
N ALA A 154 14.25 5.10 -3.59
CA ALA A 154 13.70 3.93 -4.18
C ALA A 154 12.97 4.47 -5.42
N THR A 155 13.73 4.72 -6.51
CA THR A 155 13.38 4.20 -7.80
C THR A 155 12.90 2.85 -7.35
N PRO A 156 11.61 2.50 -7.53
CA PRO A 156 11.24 1.11 -7.39
C PRO A 156 12.33 0.43 -8.18
N THR A 157 13.33 -0.10 -7.48
CA THR A 157 14.45 -0.76 -8.09
C THR A 157 13.70 -2.00 -8.35
N ALA A 158 13.06 -2.01 -9.55
CA ALA A 158 11.91 -2.84 -9.85
C ALA A 158 12.24 -4.14 -9.17
N ASP A 159 11.47 -4.51 -8.13
CA ASP A 159 11.86 -5.64 -7.28
C ASP A 159 12.25 -6.71 -8.29
N PRO A 160 13.51 -7.15 -8.38
CA PRO A 160 14.03 -7.79 -9.60
C PRO A 160 13.31 -9.12 -9.88
N THR A 161 12.45 -9.53 -8.96
CA THR A 161 11.50 -10.63 -9.00
C THR A 161 10.17 -10.29 -9.71
N ILE A 162 9.81 -9.02 -9.88
CA ILE A 162 8.72 -8.56 -10.75
C ILE A 162 9.19 -8.82 -12.19
N PRO A 163 8.43 -9.61 -12.96
CA PRO A 163 8.79 -9.87 -14.35
C PRO A 163 8.91 -8.56 -15.13
N ALA A 164 9.93 -8.49 -16.00
CA ALA A 164 10.07 -7.35 -16.89
C ALA A 164 8.79 -7.15 -17.72
N GLY A 165 8.26 -5.93 -17.73
CA GLY A 165 7.05 -5.56 -18.44
C GLY A 165 5.73 -5.96 -17.77
N TYR A 166 5.76 -6.54 -16.56
CA TYR A 166 4.54 -7.03 -15.89
C TYR A 166 3.46 -5.95 -15.69
N TYR A 167 3.87 -4.69 -15.49
CA TYR A 167 2.97 -3.54 -15.28
C TYR A 167 2.93 -2.54 -16.44
N ASP A 168 3.46 -2.89 -17.63
CA ASP A 168 3.57 -1.94 -18.76
C ASP A 168 2.21 -1.37 -19.20
N SER A 169 1.15 -2.19 -19.16
CA SER A 169 -0.21 -1.76 -19.52
C SER A 169 -0.86 -0.85 -18.48
N ALA A 170 -0.31 -0.76 -17.26
CA ALA A 170 -0.76 0.14 -16.21
C ALA A 170 -0.02 1.49 -16.21
N ALA A 171 1.08 1.60 -16.97
CA ALA A 171 1.97 2.76 -16.92
C ALA A 171 1.24 4.06 -17.31
N GLY A 172 1.29 5.05 -16.41
CA GLY A 172 0.70 6.38 -16.62
C GLY A 172 -0.82 6.43 -16.51
N LEU A 173 -1.49 5.34 -16.14
CA LEU A 173 -2.93 5.30 -15.91
C LEU A 173 -3.28 5.69 -14.46
N SER A 174 -4.53 6.13 -14.24
CA SER A 174 -5.07 6.45 -12.91
C SER A 174 -6.57 6.12 -12.80
N GLY A 175 -7.11 6.07 -11.58
CA GLY A 175 -8.54 5.90 -11.33
C GLY A 175 -9.09 4.61 -11.95
N SER A 176 -10.26 4.70 -12.59
CA SER A 176 -10.92 3.55 -13.23
C SER A 176 -10.08 2.90 -14.34
N SER A 177 -9.35 3.71 -15.12
CA SER A 177 -8.48 3.17 -16.19
C SER A 177 -7.34 2.31 -15.63
N LEU A 178 -6.74 2.74 -14.51
CA LEU A 178 -5.73 1.96 -13.80
C LEU A 178 -6.35 0.70 -13.18
N LYS A 179 -7.53 0.80 -12.53
CA LYS A 179 -8.24 -0.36 -11.97
C LYS A 179 -8.46 -1.45 -13.04
N SER A 180 -8.98 -1.07 -14.21
CA SER A 180 -9.20 -2.01 -15.31
C SER A 180 -7.90 -2.60 -15.87
N ALA A 181 -6.85 -1.80 -16.02
CA ALA A 181 -5.56 -2.30 -16.48
C ALA A 181 -4.94 -3.29 -15.50
N LEU A 182 -4.97 -2.99 -14.20
CA LEU A 182 -4.48 -3.89 -13.16
C LEU A 182 -5.29 -5.18 -13.07
N HIS A 183 -6.61 -5.10 -13.17
CA HIS A 183 -7.47 -6.28 -13.26
C HIS A 183 -7.00 -7.20 -14.40
N ASN A 184 -6.86 -6.68 -15.63
CA ASN A 184 -6.39 -7.46 -16.77
C ASN A 184 -4.99 -8.08 -16.57
N ILE A 185 -4.10 -7.42 -15.82
CA ILE A 185 -2.76 -7.95 -15.50
C ILE A 185 -2.85 -9.15 -14.55
N ILE A 186 -3.73 -9.08 -13.56
CA ILE A 186 -3.78 -10.05 -12.45
C ILE A 186 -4.90 -11.08 -12.58
N ASP A 187 -5.80 -10.91 -13.55
CA ASP A 187 -6.97 -11.76 -13.79
C ASP A 187 -6.58 -13.25 -13.93
N GLY A 188 -5.59 -13.57 -14.76
CA GLY A 188 -5.11 -14.94 -14.85
C GLY A 188 -4.30 -15.39 -13.63
N HIS A 189 -4.76 -16.40 -12.89
CA HIS A 189 -3.96 -17.06 -11.86
C HIS A 189 -4.10 -18.60 -11.86
N THR A 190 -3.06 -19.28 -11.37
CA THR A 190 -3.08 -20.73 -11.13
C THR A 190 -3.89 -21.00 -9.87
N THR A 191 -4.93 -21.83 -10.00
CA THR A 191 -5.79 -22.21 -8.89
C THR A 191 -5.13 -23.30 -8.04
N LEU A 192 -5.08 -23.10 -6.73
CA LEU A 192 -4.70 -24.15 -5.78
C LEU A 192 -5.93 -24.96 -5.40
N SER A 193 -5.76 -26.25 -5.11
CA SER A 193 -6.81 -26.97 -4.40
C SER A 193 -6.90 -26.45 -2.96
N TYR A 194 -8.08 -26.55 -2.35
CA TYR A 194 -8.25 -26.13 -0.96
C TYR A 194 -7.28 -26.86 -0.02
N SER A 195 -6.97 -28.13 -0.29
CA SER A 195 -5.96 -28.88 0.47
C SER A 195 -4.53 -28.34 0.27
N ALA A 196 -4.17 -27.92 -0.95
CA ALA A 196 -2.86 -27.36 -1.25
C ALA A 196 -2.63 -25.99 -0.58
N VAL A 197 -3.69 -25.23 -0.27
CA VAL A 197 -3.61 -23.98 0.48
C VAL A 197 -2.90 -24.19 1.83
N TRP A 198 -3.15 -25.30 2.53
CA TRP A 198 -2.46 -25.57 3.81
C TRP A 198 -0.95 -25.60 3.66
N GLU A 199 -0.47 -26.29 2.63
CA GLU A 199 0.97 -26.42 2.36
C GLU A 199 1.56 -25.10 1.85
N ALA A 200 0.78 -24.30 1.11
CA ALA A 200 1.17 -22.96 0.71
C ALA A 200 1.36 -22.04 1.94
N LEU A 201 0.36 -21.94 2.84
CA LEU A 201 0.44 -21.07 4.02
C LEU A 201 1.57 -21.44 4.97
N LYS A 202 1.88 -22.73 5.11
CA LYS A 202 3.06 -23.21 5.88
C LYS A 202 4.39 -22.65 5.35
N VAL A 203 4.46 -22.26 4.08
CA VAL A 203 5.66 -21.67 3.48
C VAL A 203 5.55 -20.15 3.45
N LEU A 204 4.41 -19.63 3.00
CA LEU A 204 4.16 -18.20 2.78
C LEU A 204 4.16 -17.38 4.07
N ASP A 205 3.72 -17.98 5.18
CA ASP A 205 3.55 -17.31 6.47
C ASP A 205 4.45 -17.97 7.54
N GLN A 206 5.55 -18.61 7.12
CA GLN A 206 6.54 -19.24 8.03
C GLN A 206 7.16 -18.20 8.98
N ASP A 207 7.31 -18.57 10.26
CA ASP A 207 8.05 -17.76 11.22
C ASP A 207 9.54 -17.69 10.83
N PRO A 208 10.10 -16.48 10.59
CA PRO A 208 11.51 -16.32 10.23
C PRO A 208 12.48 -16.79 11.32
N ASN A 209 12.04 -16.83 12.58
CA ASN A 209 12.84 -17.25 13.73
C ASN A 209 12.63 -18.73 14.09
N ASN A 210 11.61 -19.39 13.52
CA ASN A 210 11.32 -20.80 13.75
C ASN A 210 10.64 -21.44 12.54
N SER A 211 11.41 -22.13 11.70
CA SER A 211 10.89 -22.75 10.47
C SER A 211 9.87 -23.88 10.69
N ALA A 212 9.71 -24.36 11.92
CA ALA A 212 8.67 -25.33 12.28
C ALA A 212 7.29 -24.68 12.51
N ASN A 213 7.24 -23.34 12.56
CA ASN A 213 6.05 -22.57 12.89
C ASN A 213 5.58 -21.69 11.72
N VAL A 214 4.32 -21.26 11.79
CA VAL A 214 3.76 -20.13 11.05
C VAL A 214 3.45 -18.99 12.01
N ILE A 215 3.39 -17.77 11.47
CA ILE A 215 2.88 -16.60 12.19
C ILE A 215 1.41 -16.45 11.86
N GLU A 216 0.55 -16.57 12.87
CA GLU A 216 -0.87 -16.23 12.78
C GLU A 216 -1.03 -14.74 12.47
N PHE A 217 -1.95 -14.42 11.57
CA PHE A 217 -2.01 -13.12 10.91
C PHE A 217 -2.43 -11.99 11.85
N TYR A 218 -3.62 -12.08 12.44
CA TYR A 218 -4.19 -11.13 13.38
C TYR A 218 -3.53 -11.24 14.76
N SER A 219 -3.43 -12.44 15.33
CA SER A 219 -2.85 -12.63 16.68
C SER A 219 -1.35 -12.33 16.74
N GLY A 220 -0.62 -12.55 15.63
CA GLY A 220 0.84 -12.42 15.56
C GLY A 220 1.60 -13.54 16.27
N LEU A 221 0.92 -14.60 16.70
CA LEU A 221 1.53 -15.70 17.45
C LEU A 221 2.28 -16.66 16.52
N SER A 222 3.42 -17.15 17.01
CA SER A 222 4.18 -18.22 16.35
C SER A 222 3.65 -19.58 16.80
N THR A 223 3.00 -20.30 15.89
CA THR A 223 2.31 -21.56 16.18
C THR A 223 2.88 -22.70 15.33
N PRO A 224 2.97 -23.95 15.84
CA PRO A 224 3.48 -25.07 15.06
C PRO A 224 2.70 -25.29 13.76
N LYS A 225 3.41 -25.54 12.66
CA LYS A 225 2.81 -25.89 11.35
C LYS A 225 1.89 -27.12 11.43
N THR A 226 2.14 -28.00 12.39
CA THR A 226 1.34 -29.21 12.63
C THR A 226 0.07 -28.95 13.41
N ASN A 227 -0.08 -27.77 14.02
CA ASN A 227 -1.23 -27.40 14.84
C ASN A 227 -2.35 -26.78 13.99
N ASN A 228 -2.57 -27.30 12.80
CA ASN A 228 -3.50 -26.77 11.83
C ASN A 228 -4.78 -27.62 11.82
N GLY A 229 -5.96 -27.01 11.96
CA GLY A 229 -7.20 -27.77 12.13
C GLY A 229 -8.41 -26.90 12.48
N GLY A 230 -9.35 -27.46 13.24
CA GLY A 230 -10.58 -26.77 13.66
C GLY A 230 -10.80 -26.73 15.18
N ASP A 231 -9.88 -27.27 15.98
CA ASP A 231 -9.96 -27.24 17.44
C ASP A 231 -9.42 -25.91 18.00
N ALA A 232 -9.78 -25.57 19.23
CA ALA A 232 -9.27 -24.38 19.90
C ALA A 232 -7.73 -24.41 20.04
N ASN A 233 -7.08 -23.26 19.88
CA ASN A 233 -5.63 -23.07 19.80
C ASN A 233 -4.96 -23.69 18.55
N ASN A 234 -5.71 -24.32 17.64
CA ASN A 234 -5.18 -24.60 16.30
C ASN A 234 -5.28 -23.34 15.46
N TRP A 235 -4.47 -23.25 14.42
CA TRP A 235 -4.69 -22.29 13.35
C TRP A 235 -5.52 -22.90 12.21
N ASN A 236 -6.34 -22.07 11.57
CA ASN A 236 -7.08 -22.38 10.37
C ASN A 236 -6.80 -21.38 9.24
N ARG A 237 -7.50 -21.55 8.11
CA ARG A 237 -7.39 -20.64 6.96
C ARG A 237 -8.38 -19.50 7.16
N GLU A 238 -7.85 -18.32 7.41
CA GLU A 238 -8.60 -17.08 7.43
C GLU A 238 -8.78 -16.57 6.00
N HIS A 239 -10.04 -16.31 5.64
CA HIS A 239 -10.45 -15.66 4.40
C HIS A 239 -10.65 -14.18 4.73
N THR A 240 -9.60 -13.36 4.58
CA THR A 240 -9.69 -11.92 4.87
C THR A 240 -10.84 -11.22 4.12
N TRP A 241 -11.17 -11.64 2.90
CA TRP A 241 -12.50 -11.41 2.34
C TRP A 241 -13.43 -12.57 2.74
N PRO A 242 -14.46 -12.38 3.58
CA PRO A 242 -15.30 -13.48 4.05
C PRO A 242 -15.98 -14.20 2.87
N GLN A 243 -16.06 -15.52 2.92
CA GLN A 243 -16.76 -16.29 1.88
C GLN A 243 -18.22 -15.86 1.71
N SER A 244 -18.89 -15.46 2.79
CA SER A 244 -20.26 -14.96 2.75
C SER A 244 -20.40 -13.60 2.08
N HIS A 245 -19.31 -12.87 1.84
CA HIS A 245 -19.30 -11.59 1.13
C HIS A 245 -19.06 -11.75 -0.37
N GLY A 246 -19.58 -12.83 -0.96
CA GLY A 246 -19.34 -13.16 -2.38
C GLY A 246 -19.78 -14.56 -2.79
N ASP A 247 -20.17 -15.39 -1.82
CA ASP A 247 -20.68 -16.77 -1.99
C ASP A 247 -19.79 -17.66 -2.85
N PHE A 248 -18.47 -17.48 -2.72
CA PHE A 248 -17.50 -18.15 -3.58
C PHE A 248 -16.98 -19.49 -3.02
N GLY A 249 -17.34 -19.83 -1.78
CA GLY A 249 -16.95 -21.08 -1.13
C GLY A 249 -15.43 -21.28 -1.02
N THR A 250 -14.97 -22.52 -1.23
CA THR A 250 -13.56 -22.92 -1.00
C THR A 250 -12.95 -23.74 -2.15
N GLY A 251 -13.69 -23.93 -3.25
CA GLY A 251 -13.32 -24.88 -4.31
C GLY A 251 -12.28 -24.36 -5.29
N ASN A 252 -12.33 -23.06 -5.61
CA ASN A 252 -11.52 -22.41 -6.64
C ASN A 252 -11.60 -20.88 -6.53
N GLY A 253 -10.87 -20.19 -7.42
CA GLY A 253 -10.88 -18.74 -7.56
C GLY A 253 -10.61 -18.05 -6.21
N PRO A 254 -11.46 -17.10 -5.79
CA PRO A 254 -11.25 -16.34 -4.57
C PRO A 254 -11.21 -17.25 -3.34
N GLY A 255 -11.94 -18.38 -3.34
CA GLY A 255 -11.95 -19.34 -2.23
C GLY A 255 -10.61 -20.01 -1.94
N THR A 256 -9.65 -19.92 -2.86
CA THR A 256 -8.33 -20.56 -2.79
C THR A 256 -7.18 -19.59 -3.03
N ASP A 257 -7.47 -18.28 -3.13
CA ASP A 257 -6.47 -17.27 -3.45
C ASP A 257 -5.62 -16.90 -2.23
N VAL A 258 -4.34 -17.28 -2.26
CA VAL A 258 -3.38 -17.06 -1.19
C VAL A 258 -2.91 -15.62 -1.05
N HIS A 259 -3.28 -14.68 -1.93
CA HIS A 259 -3.07 -13.26 -1.66
C HIS A 259 -3.91 -12.75 -0.50
N HIS A 260 -5.05 -13.39 -0.22
CA HIS A 260 -5.97 -12.97 0.85
C HIS A 260 -6.17 -14.06 1.93
N LEU A 261 -5.84 -15.32 1.64
CA LEU A 261 -5.82 -16.39 2.64
C LEU A 261 -4.62 -16.31 3.56
N ARG A 262 -4.84 -16.46 4.87
CA ARG A 262 -3.81 -16.36 5.92
C ARG A 262 -4.00 -17.44 7.00
N PRO A 263 -2.95 -17.88 7.71
CA PRO A 263 -3.13 -18.68 8.91
C PRO A 263 -3.62 -17.81 10.07
N GLU A 264 -4.61 -18.26 10.83
CA GLU A 264 -5.09 -17.55 12.02
C GLU A 264 -5.58 -18.51 13.08
N ASP A 265 -5.44 -18.16 14.36
CA ASP A 265 -6.05 -18.93 15.45
C ASP A 265 -7.56 -19.11 15.23
N VAL A 266 -8.07 -20.31 15.52
CA VAL A 266 -9.48 -20.68 15.31
C VAL A 266 -10.43 -19.79 16.12
N THR A 267 -10.07 -19.41 17.34
CA THR A 267 -10.88 -18.54 18.22
C THR A 267 -10.92 -17.10 17.68
N VAL A 268 -9.75 -16.58 17.29
CA VAL A 268 -9.64 -15.22 16.71
C VAL A 268 -10.37 -15.14 15.39
N ASN A 269 -10.18 -16.13 14.50
CA ASN A 269 -10.90 -16.22 13.23
C ASN A 269 -12.41 -16.31 13.46
N SER A 270 -12.87 -17.17 14.39
CA SER A 270 -14.30 -17.25 14.73
C SER A 270 -14.85 -15.92 15.28
N THR A 271 -14.05 -15.16 16.01
CA THR A 271 -14.46 -13.85 16.55
C THR A 271 -14.56 -12.79 15.45
N ARG A 272 -13.65 -12.83 14.47
CA ARG A 272 -13.69 -12.00 13.27
C ARG A 272 -14.93 -12.32 12.43
N GLY A 273 -15.22 -13.60 12.21
CA GLY A 273 -16.41 -14.06 11.50
C GLY A 273 -16.51 -13.47 10.08
N ASN A 274 -17.63 -12.81 9.77
CA ASN A 274 -17.86 -12.11 8.51
C ASN A 274 -17.90 -10.58 8.70
N LYS A 275 -17.28 -10.05 9.76
CA LYS A 275 -17.30 -8.61 10.03
C LYS A 275 -16.48 -7.85 8.99
N ASP A 276 -16.91 -6.63 8.73
CA ASP A 276 -16.14 -5.64 7.99
C ASP A 276 -14.92 -5.21 8.82
N PHE A 277 -13.99 -4.50 8.17
CA PHE A 277 -12.81 -3.99 8.87
C PHE A 277 -12.98 -2.51 9.23
N ASP A 278 -12.83 -2.21 10.52
CA ASP A 278 -12.88 -0.87 11.10
C ASP A 278 -12.14 -0.89 12.46
N LEU A 279 -12.41 0.08 13.34
CA LEU A 279 -11.75 0.24 14.64
C LEU A 279 -12.25 -0.73 15.74
N GLY A 280 -13.30 -1.52 15.50
CA GLY A 280 -13.86 -2.41 16.53
C GLY A 280 -14.28 -1.65 17.80
N GLY A 281 -14.07 -2.27 18.97
CA GLY A 281 -14.24 -1.55 20.24
C GLY A 281 -13.89 -2.32 21.51
N SER A 282 -14.06 -3.64 21.53
CA SER A 282 -13.72 -4.51 22.67
C SER A 282 -12.56 -5.44 22.33
N ALA A 283 -11.70 -5.72 23.30
CA ALA A 283 -10.53 -6.58 23.09
C ALA A 283 -10.95 -7.99 22.67
N VAL A 284 -10.21 -8.57 21.73
CA VAL A 284 -10.41 -9.95 21.26
C VAL A 284 -9.59 -10.91 22.13
N SER A 285 -10.20 -12.02 22.56
CA SER A 285 -9.45 -13.09 23.26
C SER A 285 -8.40 -13.68 22.33
N GLU A 286 -7.23 -14.04 22.87
CA GLU A 286 -6.13 -14.67 22.11
C GLU A 286 -5.47 -13.77 21.04
N CYS A 287 -5.92 -12.52 20.88
CA CYS A 287 -5.19 -11.48 20.15
C CYS A 287 -4.94 -10.25 21.04
N GLY A 288 -3.67 -10.02 21.38
CA GLY A 288 -3.27 -8.97 22.33
C GLY A 288 -3.48 -7.53 21.87
N ASP A 289 -3.69 -7.30 20.57
CA ASP A 289 -3.87 -5.98 19.96
C ASP A 289 -4.93 -6.02 18.85
N CYS A 290 -5.98 -6.82 19.04
CA CYS A 290 -7.14 -6.80 18.14
C CYS A 290 -8.38 -6.30 18.89
N TRP A 291 -9.25 -5.62 18.16
CA TRP A 291 -10.52 -5.10 18.66
C TRP A 291 -11.67 -5.61 17.82
N THR A 292 -12.83 -5.79 18.44
CA THR A 292 -14.04 -6.18 17.74
C THR A 292 -15.26 -5.58 18.40
N ASP A 293 -16.30 -5.35 17.61
CA ASP A 293 -17.64 -5.05 18.08
C ASP A 293 -18.67 -5.92 17.33
N ALA A 294 -19.90 -5.42 17.18
CA ALA A 294 -20.99 -6.18 16.58
C ALA A 294 -20.78 -6.46 15.09
N ASP A 295 -20.16 -5.53 14.36
CA ASP A 295 -20.11 -5.54 12.89
C ASP A 295 -18.71 -5.26 12.32
N SER A 296 -17.72 -4.99 13.17
CA SER A 296 -16.35 -4.71 12.75
C SER A 296 -15.26 -5.43 13.54
N PHE A 297 -14.11 -5.57 12.89
CA PHE A 297 -12.87 -6.11 13.45
C PHE A 297 -11.69 -5.19 13.11
N GLU A 298 -10.85 -4.91 14.10
CA GLU A 298 -9.57 -4.21 13.96
C GLU A 298 -8.44 -5.19 14.27
N PRO A 299 -7.55 -5.51 13.32
CA PRO A 299 -6.38 -6.32 13.60
C PRO A 299 -5.28 -5.49 14.28
N ARG A 300 -4.20 -6.17 14.71
CA ARG A 300 -2.99 -5.51 15.22
C ARG A 300 -2.38 -4.53 14.22
N ASP A 301 -1.79 -3.45 14.73
CA ASP A 301 -1.24 -2.36 13.90
C ASP A 301 -0.27 -2.84 12.80
N SER A 302 0.53 -3.86 13.11
CA SER A 302 1.59 -4.40 12.24
C SER A 302 1.12 -5.23 11.05
N VAL A 303 -0.19 -5.44 10.86
CA VAL A 303 -0.74 -6.15 9.68
C VAL A 303 -1.87 -5.38 9.00
N LYS A 304 -2.16 -4.16 9.46
CA LYS A 304 -3.25 -3.34 8.93
C LYS A 304 -3.03 -3.02 7.46
N GLY A 305 -1.78 -2.79 7.06
CA GLY A 305 -1.39 -2.54 5.69
C GLY A 305 -1.47 -3.79 4.81
N ASP A 306 -0.93 -4.91 5.30
CA ASP A 306 -1.00 -6.22 4.64
C ASP A 306 -2.45 -6.61 4.32
N LEU A 307 -3.32 -6.44 5.32
CA LEU A 307 -4.75 -6.70 5.20
C LEU A 307 -5.37 -5.78 4.15
N ALA A 308 -5.15 -4.48 4.26
CA ALA A 308 -5.70 -3.50 3.32
C ALA A 308 -5.30 -3.83 1.88
N ARG A 309 -4.02 -4.10 1.61
CA ARG A 309 -3.54 -4.47 0.28
C ARG A 309 -4.13 -5.79 -0.22
N GLY A 310 -4.38 -6.75 0.67
CA GLY A 310 -5.09 -7.99 0.35
C GLY A 310 -6.53 -7.74 -0.08
N ILE A 311 -7.28 -6.92 0.67
CA ILE A 311 -8.67 -6.57 0.35
C ILE A 311 -8.78 -5.77 -0.95
N LEU A 312 -7.93 -4.75 -1.13
CA LEU A 312 -7.89 -3.96 -2.36
C LEU A 312 -7.55 -4.83 -3.57
N TYR A 313 -6.63 -5.79 -3.41
CA TYR A 313 -6.34 -6.79 -4.45
C TYR A 313 -7.58 -7.60 -4.82
N MET A 314 -8.33 -8.12 -3.85
CA MET A 314 -9.54 -8.91 -4.12
C MET A 314 -10.56 -8.10 -4.94
N ALA A 315 -10.76 -6.83 -4.59
CA ALA A 315 -11.69 -5.94 -5.28
C ALA A 315 -11.26 -5.46 -6.68
N VAL A 316 -9.98 -5.66 -7.04
CA VAL A 316 -9.49 -5.44 -8.41
C VAL A 316 -9.43 -6.75 -9.18
N ARG A 317 -9.04 -7.84 -8.52
CA ARG A 317 -8.93 -9.15 -9.15
C ARG A 317 -10.30 -9.67 -9.56
N TYR A 318 -11.26 -9.73 -8.65
CA TYR A 318 -12.56 -10.36 -8.88
C TYR A 318 -13.63 -9.32 -9.20
N ASN A 319 -13.69 -8.86 -10.46
CA ASN A 319 -14.65 -7.84 -10.93
C ASN A 319 -15.94 -8.44 -11.53
N GLY A 320 -16.10 -9.76 -11.46
CA GLY A 320 -17.26 -10.50 -11.97
C GLY A 320 -17.21 -10.98 -13.42
N ASP A 321 -16.11 -10.77 -14.17
CA ASP A 321 -16.01 -11.23 -15.56
C ASP A 321 -15.55 -12.69 -15.73
N ASP A 322 -15.10 -13.33 -14.65
CA ASP A 322 -14.61 -14.71 -14.59
C ASP A 322 -15.64 -15.71 -14.04
N GLY A 323 -16.88 -15.26 -13.84
CA GLY A 323 -18.00 -16.07 -13.36
C GLY A 323 -18.12 -16.15 -11.83
N PHE A 324 -17.24 -15.47 -11.08
CA PHE A 324 -17.44 -15.19 -9.66
C PHE A 324 -18.24 -13.90 -9.46
N THR A 325 -18.67 -13.66 -8.22
CA THR A 325 -19.32 -12.40 -7.84
C THR A 325 -18.34 -11.24 -7.95
N ASP A 326 -18.78 -10.09 -8.46
CA ASP A 326 -18.01 -8.84 -8.45
C ASP A 326 -17.78 -8.40 -6.99
N LEU A 327 -16.54 -8.47 -6.53
CA LEU A 327 -16.13 -8.11 -5.19
C LEU A 327 -15.78 -6.63 -5.16
N GLU A 328 -16.46 -5.86 -4.32
CA GLU A 328 -16.30 -4.40 -4.30
C GLU A 328 -16.00 -3.86 -2.90
N VAL A 329 -15.10 -2.89 -2.81
CA VAL A 329 -14.94 -2.11 -1.56
C VAL A 329 -15.84 -0.88 -1.62
N ASN A 330 -16.41 -0.50 -0.47
CA ASN A 330 -17.14 0.75 -0.31
C ASN A 330 -16.77 1.42 1.02
N ASN A 331 -17.37 2.56 1.35
CA ASN A 331 -17.10 3.26 2.62
C ASN A 331 -18.19 3.05 3.68
N SER A 332 -18.82 1.88 3.69
CA SER A 332 -19.90 1.50 4.63
C SER A 332 -19.53 0.20 5.34
N ILE A 333 -20.16 -0.07 6.48
CA ILE A 333 -20.15 -1.42 7.07
C ILE A 333 -21.26 -2.22 6.40
N ASN A 334 -20.91 -3.39 5.88
CA ASN A 334 -21.79 -4.24 5.10
C ASN A 334 -22.12 -5.52 5.88
N GLY A 335 -23.29 -6.09 5.62
CA GLY A 335 -23.57 -7.48 5.99
C GLY A 335 -23.01 -8.43 4.93
N SER A 336 -23.49 -9.67 4.89
CA SER A 336 -23.14 -10.69 3.89
C SER A 336 -23.57 -10.34 2.45
N THR A 337 -22.99 -9.29 1.88
CA THR A 337 -23.13 -8.84 0.49
C THR A 337 -21.78 -8.93 -0.20
N ASN A 338 -21.72 -8.72 -1.50
CA ASN A 338 -20.46 -8.67 -2.25
C ASN A 338 -19.55 -7.48 -1.91
N TYR A 339 -19.91 -6.67 -0.91
CA TYR A 339 -19.15 -5.52 -0.47
C TYR A 339 -18.36 -5.80 0.80
N LEU A 340 -17.15 -5.26 0.90
CA LEU A 340 -16.36 -5.25 2.12
C LEU A 340 -15.80 -3.84 2.35
N GLY A 341 -16.32 -3.10 3.33
CA GLY A 341 -15.86 -1.76 3.70
C GLY A 341 -15.10 -1.75 5.04
N LYS A 342 -14.67 -0.59 5.59
CA LYS A 342 -14.69 0.80 5.09
C LYS A 342 -13.41 1.13 4.31
N VAL A 343 -13.50 1.38 3.01
CA VAL A 343 -12.35 1.63 2.13
C VAL A 343 -11.45 2.78 2.61
N CYS A 344 -12.01 3.82 3.24
CA CYS A 344 -11.20 4.92 3.78
C CYS A 344 -10.40 4.54 5.02
N VAL A 345 -10.91 3.59 5.80
CA VAL A 345 -10.16 2.99 6.91
C VAL A 345 -9.05 2.11 6.35
N LEU A 346 -9.35 1.27 5.36
CA LEU A 346 -8.37 0.42 4.68
C LEU A 346 -7.25 1.25 4.02
N LEU A 347 -7.58 2.35 3.35
CA LEU A 347 -6.57 3.27 2.79
C LEU A 347 -5.76 3.97 3.88
N GLY A 348 -6.40 4.38 4.98
CA GLY A 348 -5.70 4.92 6.15
C GLY A 348 -4.69 3.92 6.74
N TRP A 349 -5.08 2.65 6.83
CA TRP A 349 -4.24 1.54 7.27
C TRP A 349 -3.09 1.23 6.31
N HIS A 350 -3.38 1.14 5.00
CA HIS A 350 -2.37 0.98 3.95
C HIS A 350 -1.28 2.07 4.02
N ASN A 351 -1.69 3.32 4.25
CA ASN A 351 -0.77 4.46 4.35
C ASN A 351 -0.01 4.48 5.69
N ALA A 352 -0.61 3.99 6.78
CA ALA A 352 0.01 3.95 8.10
C ALA A 352 0.99 2.77 8.30
N ASP A 353 0.77 1.67 7.59
CA ASP A 353 1.54 0.42 7.66
C ASP A 353 2.13 0.08 6.26
N PRO A 354 3.33 0.61 5.93
CA PRO A 354 3.95 0.45 4.62
C PRO A 354 4.33 -0.98 4.28
N VAL A 355 4.48 -1.27 2.99
CA VAL A 355 4.90 -2.59 2.50
C VAL A 355 6.22 -3.03 3.11
N THR A 356 6.21 -4.19 3.76
CA THR A 356 7.38 -4.80 4.39
C THR A 356 8.16 -5.73 3.44
N ALA A 357 9.40 -6.07 3.82
CA ALA A 357 10.18 -7.08 3.10
C ALA A 357 9.54 -8.48 3.16
N ALA A 358 8.81 -8.78 4.24
CA ALA A 358 8.09 -10.04 4.39
C ALA A 358 6.94 -10.13 3.39
N GLU A 359 6.16 -9.05 3.21
CA GLU A 359 5.11 -8.98 2.19
C GLU A 359 5.63 -9.13 0.78
N ARG A 360 6.75 -8.45 0.44
CA ARG A 360 7.38 -8.60 -0.88
C ARG A 360 7.82 -10.05 -1.11
N THR A 361 8.47 -10.65 -0.11
CA THR A 361 8.89 -12.06 -0.16
C THR A 361 7.70 -12.99 -0.39
N ARG A 362 6.58 -12.73 0.31
CA ARG A 362 5.34 -13.49 0.15
C ARG A 362 4.74 -13.31 -1.25
N ASN A 363 4.62 -12.08 -1.74
CA ASN A 363 4.13 -11.79 -3.09
C ASN A 363 4.99 -12.48 -4.17
N ASN A 364 6.32 -12.48 -3.97
CA ASN A 364 7.28 -13.17 -4.83
C ASN A 364 7.11 -14.68 -4.82
N ALA A 365 6.90 -15.29 -3.66
CA ALA A 365 6.65 -16.72 -3.54
C ALA A 365 5.31 -17.11 -4.19
N ILE A 366 4.26 -16.33 -3.97
CA ILE A 366 2.94 -16.54 -4.62
C ILE A 366 3.10 -16.51 -6.14
N TYR A 367 3.76 -15.51 -6.68
CA TYR A 367 4.01 -15.42 -8.12
C TYR A 367 4.85 -16.58 -8.66
N SER A 368 6.02 -16.82 -8.05
CA SER A 368 7.03 -17.72 -8.59
C SER A 368 6.74 -19.21 -8.37
N THR A 369 5.87 -19.54 -7.42
CA THR A 369 5.65 -20.93 -6.98
C THR A 369 4.18 -21.36 -7.08
N TYR A 370 3.24 -20.48 -6.73
CA TYR A 370 1.84 -20.90 -6.49
C TYR A 370 0.85 -20.43 -7.56
N GLN A 371 0.64 -19.12 -7.70
CA GLN A 371 -0.48 -18.56 -8.46
C GLN A 371 -0.09 -17.86 -9.76
N ARG A 372 1.18 -17.51 -9.98
CA ARG A 372 1.63 -16.82 -11.21
C ARG A 372 1.02 -15.43 -11.44
N ASN A 373 0.34 -14.87 -10.45
CA ASN A 373 -0.09 -13.47 -10.42
C ASN A 373 0.44 -12.75 -9.17
N ARG A 374 0.46 -11.42 -9.23
CA ARG A 374 1.05 -10.56 -8.19
C ARG A 374 0.00 -9.63 -7.60
N ASN A 375 0.13 -9.29 -6.32
CA ASN A 375 -0.64 -8.21 -5.72
C ASN A 375 -0.02 -6.85 -6.12
N PRO A 376 -0.70 -6.04 -6.95
CA PRO A 376 -0.15 -4.78 -7.44
C PRO A 376 -0.01 -3.74 -6.34
N PHE A 377 -0.74 -3.84 -5.23
CA PHE A 377 -0.65 -2.89 -4.13
C PHE A 377 0.54 -3.17 -3.21
N ILE A 378 1.17 -4.34 -3.31
CA ILE A 378 2.46 -4.66 -2.67
C ILE A 378 3.61 -4.15 -3.55
N ASP A 379 3.52 -4.38 -4.86
CA ASP A 379 4.57 -3.97 -5.79
C ASP A 379 4.58 -2.45 -6.05
N HIS A 380 3.39 -1.86 -6.14
CA HIS A 380 3.10 -0.45 -6.39
C HIS A 380 2.05 0.11 -5.40
N PRO A 381 2.45 0.39 -4.14
CA PRO A 381 1.55 0.90 -3.10
C PRO A 381 0.80 2.18 -3.49
N GLU A 382 1.38 3.00 -4.36
CA GLU A 382 0.80 4.24 -4.88
C GLU A 382 -0.50 4.02 -5.68
N TYR A 383 -0.71 2.83 -6.24
CA TYR A 383 -1.92 2.52 -6.99
C TYR A 383 -3.18 2.47 -6.11
N ALA A 384 -3.04 2.18 -4.82
CA ALA A 384 -4.17 2.13 -3.89
C ALA A 384 -4.86 3.50 -3.80
N GLU A 385 -4.09 4.55 -3.50
CA GLU A 385 -4.59 5.93 -3.43
C GLU A 385 -5.10 6.39 -4.81
N SER A 386 -4.41 6.03 -5.89
CA SER A 386 -4.82 6.43 -7.25
C SER A 386 -6.17 5.85 -7.70
N ILE A 387 -6.57 4.69 -7.19
CA ILE A 387 -7.81 4.02 -7.57
C ILE A 387 -8.94 4.36 -6.60
N PHE A 388 -8.67 4.26 -5.30
CA PHE A 388 -9.68 4.30 -4.25
C PHE A 388 -9.74 5.62 -3.48
N GLY A 389 -8.73 6.48 -3.62
CA GLY A 389 -8.63 7.73 -2.86
C GLY A 389 -9.81 8.67 -3.07
N ALA A 390 -10.42 8.69 -4.26
CA ALA A 390 -11.60 9.53 -4.54
C ALA A 390 -12.92 9.04 -3.91
N THR A 391 -12.94 7.83 -3.36
CA THR A 391 -14.04 7.32 -2.54
C THR A 391 -13.95 7.83 -1.09
N CYS A 392 -12.84 8.51 -0.78
CA CYS A 392 -12.52 9.23 0.43
C CYS A 392 -12.34 10.74 0.09
#